data_AF-A0A139MI03-F1
#
_entry.id   AF-A0A139MI03-F1
#
_cell.length_a   1.000
_cell.length_b   1.000
_cell.length_c   1.000
_cell.angle_alpha   90.00
_cell.angle_beta   90.00
_cell.angle_gamma   90.00
#
_symmetry.space_group_name_H-M   'P 1'
#
loop_
_entity.id
_entity.type
_entity.pdbx_description
1 polymer ?
#
loop_
_entity_poly.entity_id
_entity_poly.type
_entity_poly.pdbx_seq_one_letter_code
_entity_poly.pdbx_strand_id
1 'polypeptide(L)' 'MLKNSILLAQDRQNTLIERAYMSAVLGKKFLSLEAWLESLENVRKNEVIKAAQQLKLQAIYFMEGK' A
#
# COMPACT_ATOMS: atom_id res chain seq x y z
N MET A 1 -10.57 0.93 -7.10
CA MET A 1 -11.00 0.66 -5.70
C MET A 1 -10.04 1.23 -4.65
N LEU A 2 -8.72 1.22 -4.86
CA LEU A 2 -7.73 1.74 -3.88
C LEU A 2 -7.97 3.18 -3.41
N LYS A 3 -8.26 4.11 -4.33
CA LYS A 3 -8.61 5.50 -4.01
C LYS A 3 -9.81 5.60 -3.06
N ASN A 4 -10.88 4.88 -3.34
CA ASN A 4 -12.09 4.92 -2.50
C ASN A 4 -11.81 4.32 -1.12
N SER A 5 -11.03 3.23 -1.05
CA SER A 5 -10.64 2.62 0.23
C SER A 5 -9.87 3.58 1.13
N ILE A 6 -8.91 4.35 0.59
CA ILE A 6 -8.14 5.30 1.42
C ILE A 6 -8.97 6.51 1.84
N LEU A 7 -9.90 6.96 0.99
CA LEU A 7 -10.82 8.06 1.33
C LEU A 7 -11.75 7.64 2.47
N LEU A 8 -12.38 6.47 2.38
CA LEU A 8 -13.24 5.94 3.44
C LEU A 8 -12.48 5.65 4.75
N ALA A 9 -11.18 5.34 4.66
CA ALA A 9 -10.38 5.07 5.85
C ALA A 9 -10.10 6.34 6.67
N GLN A 10 -10.21 7.54 6.09
CA GLN A 10 -10.01 8.80 6.83
C GLN A 10 -11.09 9.08 7.87
N ASP A 11 -12.29 8.53 7.67
CA ASP A 11 -13.40 8.70 8.61
C ASP A 11 -13.22 7.86 9.88
N ARG A 12 -12.26 6.92 9.89
CA ARG A 12 -12.02 6.03 11.02
C ARG A 12 -10.92 6.57 11.93
N GLN A 13 -11.27 6.87 13.18
CA GLN A 13 -10.32 7.36 14.20
C GLN A 13 -9.10 6.46 14.37
N ASN A 14 -9.26 5.13 14.36
CA ASN A 14 -8.14 4.20 14.47
C ASN A 14 -7.13 4.39 13.33
N THR A 15 -7.61 4.63 12.11
CA THR A 15 -6.73 4.88 10.96
C THR A 15 -5.96 6.18 11.11
N LEU A 16 -6.55 7.22 11.72
CA LEU A 16 -5.86 8.48 11.98
C LEU A 16 -4.72 8.31 12.99
N ILE A 17 -4.95 7.53 14.06
CA ILE A 17 -3.91 7.21 15.05
C ILE A 17 -2.74 6.46 14.40
N GLU A 18 -3.03 5.42 13.61
CA GLU A 18 -2.00 4.66 12.89
C GLU A 18 -1.22 5.56 11.92
N ARG A 19 -1.89 6.47 11.20
CA ARG A 19 -1.22 7.41 10.29
C ARG A 19 -0.32 8.39 11.05
N ALA A 20 -0.74 8.88 12.21
CA ALA A 20 0.08 9.76 13.04
C ALA A 20 1.32 9.02 13.56
N TYR A 21 1.15 7.78 14.01
CA TYR A 21 2.25 6.91 14.41
C TYR A 21 3.21 6.63 13.24
N MET A 22 2.69 6.25 12.08
CA MET A 22 3.50 6.03 10.88
C MET A 22 4.26 7.29 10.44
N SER A 23 3.66 8.47 10.58
CA SER A 23 4.33 9.75 10.30
C SER A 23 5.54 9.96 11.22
N ALA A 24 5.37 9.70 12.52
CA ALA A 24 6.45 9.79 13.49
C ALA A 24 7.58 8.78 13.21
N VAL A 25 7.24 7.54 12.84
CA VAL A 25 8.22 6.46 12.61
C VAL A 25 8.94 6.60 11.27
N LEU A 26 8.23 6.92 10.19
CA LEU A 26 8.79 6.98 8.84
C LEU A 26 9.51 8.31 8.55
N GLY A 27 9.17 9.38 9.28
CA GLY A 27 9.78 10.70 9.15
C GLY A 27 9.74 11.18 7.70
N LYS A 28 10.92 11.38 7.09
CA LYS A 28 11.06 11.83 5.69
C LYS A 28 10.50 10.86 4.64
N LYS A 29 10.29 9.59 5.01
CA LYS A 29 9.70 8.58 4.12
C LYS A 29 8.17 8.54 4.22
N PHE A 30 7.57 9.28 5.15
CA PHE A 30 6.13 9.36 5.24
C PHE A 30 5.57 10.14 4.05
N LEU A 31 4.52 9.60 3.44
CA LEU A 31 3.84 10.22 2.31
C LEU A 31 2.52 10.82 2.78
N SER A 32 2.26 12.09 2.44
CA SER A 32 0.96 12.71 2.71
C SER A 32 -0.14 12.00 1.92
N LEU A 33 -1.39 12.20 2.32
CA LEU A 33 -2.52 11.61 1.62
C LEU A 33 -2.58 12.10 0.16
N GLU A 34 -2.38 13.39 -0.05
CA GLU A 34 -2.45 14.07 -1.35
C GLU A 34 -1.35 13.52 -2.27
N ALA A 35 -0.12 13.46 -1.77
CA ALA A 35 1.01 12.92 -2.52
C ALA A 35 0.82 11.42 -2.82
N TRP A 36 0.19 10.67 -1.91
CA TRP A 36 -0.16 9.27 -2.14
C TRP A 36 -1.22 9.11 -3.22
N LEU A 37 -2.27 9.94 -3.21
CA LEU A 37 -3.32 9.95 -4.23
C LEU A 37 -2.76 10.33 -5.60
N GLU A 38 -1.92 11.36 -5.67
CA GLU A 38 -1.25 11.77 -6.91
C GLU A 38 -0.34 10.66 -7.45
N SER A 39 0.44 10.02 -6.58
CA SER A 39 1.29 8.89 -6.96
C SER A 39 0.48 7.72 -7.51
N LEU A 40 -0.68 7.45 -6.92
CA LEU A 40 -1.58 6.38 -7.36
C LEU A 40 -2.15 6.65 -8.77
N GLU A 41 -2.57 7.88 -9.06
CA GLU A 41 -3.10 8.26 -10.38
C GLU A 41 -2.02 8.21 -11.47
N ASN A 42 -0.75 8.37 -11.10
CA ASN A 42 0.37 8.34 -12.03
C ASN A 42 0.89 6.94 -12.36
N VAL A 43 0.38 5.87 -11.71
CA VAL A 43 0.83 4.49 -11.95
C VAL A 43 0.48 4.04 -13.36
N ARG A 44 1.51 3.61 -14.12
CA ARG A 44 1.34 3.13 -15.50
C ARG A 44 1.45 1.61 -15.60
N LYS A 45 0.82 1.05 -16.63
CA LYS A 45 0.85 -0.41 -16.92
C LYS A 45 2.27 -0.98 -16.97
N ASN A 46 3.22 -0.27 -17.57
CA ASN A 46 4.61 -0.71 -17.67
C ASN A 46 5.30 -0.81 -16.30
N GLU A 47 4.98 0.08 -15.36
CA GLU A 47 5.51 0.04 -13.99
C GLU A 47 4.94 -1.15 -13.22
N VAL A 48 3.65 -1.46 -13.41
CA VAL A 48 3.02 -2.66 -12.84
C VAL A 48 3.70 -3.92 -13.37
N ILE A 49 3.96 -4.01 -14.68
CA ILE A 49 4.67 -5.14 -15.28
C ILE A 49 6.09 -5.26 -14.71
N LYS A 50 6.82 -4.14 -14.59
CA LYS A 50 8.16 -4.14 -13.98
C LYS A 50 8.13 -4.62 -12.54
N ALA A 51 7.16 -4.18 -11.73
CA ALA A 51 7.00 -4.65 -10.36
C ALA A 51 6.70 -6.16 -10.31
N ALA A 52 5.84 -6.66 -11.21
CA ALA A 52 5.54 -8.09 -11.31
C ALA A 52 6.78 -8.93 -11.69
N GLN A 53 7.67 -8.41 -12.54
CA GLN A 53 8.93 -9.08 -12.90
C GLN A 53 9.94 -9.16 -11.73
N GLN A 54 9.81 -8.27 -10.73
CA GLN A 54 10.64 -8.32 -9.52
C GLN A 54 10.14 -9.35 -8.50
N LEU A 55 8.90 -9.83 -8.64
CA LEU A 55 8.33 -10.84 -7.76
C LEU A 55 9.01 -12.19 -8.01
N LYS A 56 9.62 -12.73 -6.95
CA LYS A 56 10.23 -14.08 -6.99
C LYS A 56 9.45 -15.00 -6.06
N LEU A 57 8.98 -16.12 -6.59
CA LEU A 57 8.33 -17.16 -5.79
C LEU A 57 9.28 -17.64 -4.68
N GLN A 58 8.89 -17.44 -3.41
CA GLN A 58 9.72 -17.77 -2.26
C GLN A 58 9.39 -19.14 -1.66
N ALA A 59 8.11 -19.50 -1.62
CA ALA A 59 7.66 -20.74 -1.03
C ALA A 59 6.38 -21.22 -1.73
N ILE A 60 6.24 -22.54 -1.86
CA ILE A 60 4.98 -23.21 -2.16
C ILE A 60 4.64 -24.04 -0.94
N TYR A 61 3.51 -23.77 -0.33
CA TYR A 61 2.99 -24.55 0.78
C TYR A 61 1.96 -25.55 0.25
N PHE A 62 2.20 -26.84 0.48
CA PHE A 62 1.28 -27.91 0.13
C PHE A 62 0.99 -28.75 1.37
N MET A 63 -0.27 -28.74 1.79
CA MET A 63 -0.78 -29.62 2.84
C MET A 63 -1.66 -30.69 2.21
N GLU A 64 -1.28 -31.94 2.40
CA GLU A 64 -2.10 -33.10 2.05
C GLU A 64 -2.46 -33.85 3.34
N GLY A 65 -3.76 -34.01 3.59
CA GLY A 65 -4.28 -34.86 4.65
C GLY A 65 -4.42 -36.30 4.15
N LYS A 66 -4.24 -37.28 5.05
CA LYS A 66 -4.58 -38.68 4.76
C LYS A 66 -6.09 -38.91 4.74
#